data_AF-X0VNB3-F1
#
_entry.id   AF-X0VNB3-F1
#
_cell.length_a   1.000
_cell.length_b   1.000
_cell.length_c   1.000
_cell.angle_alpha   90.00
_cell.angle_beta   90.00
_cell.angle_gamma   90.00
#
_symmetry.space_group_name_H-M   'P 1'
#
loop_
_entity.id
_entity.type
_entity.pdbx_description
1 polymer ?
#
loop_
_entity_poly.entity_id
_entity_poly.type
_entity_poly.pdbx_seq_one_letter_code
_entity_poly.pdbx_strand_id
1 'polypeptide(L)'
;GLNSPFRALKIKLFKTETELVLWDIDGKYRKLRNLNTGLITRAELDEEMLVKIEEAIEGPMGLLPFNDISEVPEDAQWQQVTDENLKPTILGTQVYDLMWTEKRLGGKIVHRKWRGYIDIETKLPKRVEQWIKLAKEEYKLLTVMKAAYPATVEVQAAIRDAGF
;
A
#
# COMPACT_ATOMS: atom_id res chain seq x y z
N GLY A 1 -14.06 5.15 10.98
CA GLY A 1 -13.77 3.77 10.56
C GLY A 1 -13.91 3.70 9.06
N LEU A 2 -12.82 3.52 8.33
CA LEU A 2 -12.82 3.55 6.86
C LEU A 2 -13.01 2.12 6.33
N ASN A 3 -14.21 1.86 5.79
CA ASN A 3 -14.54 0.65 5.06
C ASN A 3 -13.91 0.73 3.66
N SER A 4 -12.66 0.27 3.53
CA SER A 4 -12.14 -0.09 2.22
C SER A 4 -12.96 -1.26 1.67
N PRO A 5 -13.46 -1.22 0.42
CA PRO A 5 -14.29 -2.29 -0.16
C PRO A 5 -13.60 -3.65 -0.20
N PHE A 6 -12.26 -3.67 -0.18
CA PHE A 6 -11.46 -4.90 -0.03
C PHE A 6 -11.61 -5.54 1.36
N ARG A 7 -11.77 -4.74 2.43
CA ARG A 7 -12.03 -5.26 3.79
C ARG A 7 -13.40 -5.91 3.89
N ALA A 8 -14.40 -5.40 3.16
CA ALA A 8 -15.75 -5.94 3.20
C ALA A 8 -15.87 -7.31 2.50
N LEU A 9 -15.07 -7.55 1.45
CA LEU A 9 -15.09 -8.80 0.71
C LEU A 9 -14.11 -9.86 1.24
N LYS A 10 -13.19 -9.51 2.15
CA LYS A 10 -12.10 -10.39 2.64
C LYS A 10 -11.38 -11.15 1.52
N ILE A 11 -11.14 -10.44 0.43
CA ILE A 11 -10.46 -10.97 -0.76
C ILE A 11 -9.24 -10.10 -1.05
N LYS A 12 -8.15 -10.75 -1.47
CA LYS A 12 -6.95 -10.08 -1.96
C LYS A 12 -6.62 -10.57 -3.37
N LEU A 13 -6.47 -9.65 -4.30
CA LEU A 13 -6.07 -9.95 -5.68
C LEU A 13 -4.70 -9.33 -5.95
N PHE A 14 -3.75 -10.16 -6.33
CA PHE A 14 -2.43 -9.74 -6.77
C PHE A 14 -2.30 -9.98 -8.27
N LYS A 15 -1.65 -9.05 -8.95
CA LYS A 15 -1.27 -9.20 -10.34
C LYS A 15 0.20 -8.88 -10.49
N THR A 16 0.96 -9.81 -11.04
CA THR A 16 2.32 -9.60 -11.55
C THR A 16 2.28 -9.61 -13.07
N GLU A 17 3.44 -9.50 -13.71
CA GLU A 17 3.54 -9.60 -15.18
C GLU A 17 3.10 -10.98 -15.70
N THR A 18 3.30 -12.04 -14.90
CA THR A 18 3.12 -13.43 -15.32
C THR A 18 1.98 -14.15 -14.60
N GLU A 19 1.48 -13.61 -13.50
CA GLU A 19 0.54 -14.31 -12.64
C GLU A 19 -0.55 -13.39 -12.10
N LEU A 20 -1.71 -13.99 -11.86
CA LEU A 20 -2.81 -13.40 -11.13
C LEU A 20 -3.17 -14.32 -9.97
N VAL A 21 -3.20 -13.79 -8.76
CA VAL A 21 -3.40 -14.60 -7.55
C VAL A 21 -4.55 -14.02 -6.73
N LEU A 22 -5.62 -14.79 -6.56
CA LEU A 22 -6.81 -14.43 -5.78
C LEU A 22 -6.81 -15.23 -4.48
N TRP A 23 -6.84 -14.54 -3.36
CA TRP A 23 -6.96 -15.12 -2.02
C TRP A 23 -8.37 -14.82 -1.54
N ASP A 24 -9.17 -15.87 -1.32
CA ASP A 24 -10.51 -15.81 -0.75
C ASP A 24 -10.44 -16.38 0.66
N ILE A 25 -10.51 -15.49 1.64
CA ILE A 25 -10.25 -15.83 3.05
C ILE A 25 -11.46 -16.47 3.68
N ASP A 26 -12.66 -15.94 3.41
CA ASP A 26 -13.89 -16.55 3.88
C ASP A 26 -14.09 -17.92 3.24
N GLY A 27 -13.73 -18.06 1.96
CA GLY A 27 -13.72 -19.34 1.25
C GLY A 27 -12.55 -20.26 1.65
N LYS A 28 -11.53 -19.75 2.34
CA LYS A 28 -10.28 -20.45 2.73
C LYS A 28 -9.54 -21.10 1.57
N TYR A 29 -9.47 -20.43 0.42
CA TYR A 29 -8.72 -20.93 -0.73
C TYR A 29 -7.96 -19.83 -1.47
N ARG A 30 -6.93 -20.26 -2.20
CA ARG A 30 -6.19 -19.46 -3.17
C ARG A 30 -6.42 -19.99 -4.57
N LYS A 31 -6.70 -19.09 -5.52
CA LYS A 31 -6.60 -19.38 -6.96
C LYS A 31 -5.38 -18.66 -7.54
N LEU A 32 -4.62 -19.35 -8.38
CA LEU A 32 -3.51 -18.79 -9.15
C LEU A 32 -3.79 -19.04 -10.62
N ARG A 33 -3.77 -17.96 -11.42
CA ARG A 33 -3.85 -18.01 -12.87
C ARG A 33 -2.51 -17.60 -13.45
N ASN A 34 -1.88 -18.49 -14.20
CA ASN A 34 -0.71 -18.14 -14.98
C ASN A 34 -1.17 -17.38 -16.24
N LEU A 35 -0.69 -16.16 -16.44
CA LEU A 35 -1.11 -15.29 -17.54
C LEU A 35 -0.54 -15.73 -18.90
N ASN A 36 0.56 -16.48 -18.92
CA ASN A 36 1.19 -16.98 -20.14
C ASN A 36 0.51 -18.24 -20.66
N THR A 37 0.09 -19.14 -19.76
CA THR A 37 -0.52 -20.43 -20.14
C THR A 37 -2.04 -20.46 -19.98
N GLY A 38 -2.61 -19.49 -19.25
CA GLY A 38 -4.02 -19.47 -18.87
C GLY A 38 -4.42 -20.51 -17.82
N LEU A 39 -3.49 -21.36 -17.37
CA LEU A 39 -3.77 -22.41 -16.39
C LEU A 39 -4.18 -21.80 -15.06
N ILE A 40 -5.29 -22.30 -14.50
CA ILE A 40 -5.78 -21.94 -13.17
C ILE A 40 -5.55 -23.12 -12.23
N THR A 41 -4.88 -22.86 -11.12
CA THR A 41 -4.73 -23.80 -10.00
C THR A 41 -5.44 -23.27 -8.77
N ARG A 42 -5.97 -24.19 -7.95
CA ARG A 42 -6.60 -23.88 -6.67
C ARG A 42 -5.90 -24.68 -5.58
N ALA A 43 -5.64 -24.01 -4.46
CA ALA A 43 -5.13 -24.64 -3.25
C ALA A 43 -5.95 -24.16 -2.05
N GLU A 44 -6.15 -25.04 -1.07
CA GLU A 44 -6.70 -24.64 0.23
C GLU A 44 -5.67 -23.82 1.00
N LEU A 45 -6.15 -22.89 1.82
CA LEU A 45 -5.33 -22.12 2.74
C LEU A 45 -5.33 -22.83 4.09
N ASP A 46 -4.14 -23.17 4.60
CA ASP A 46 -4.01 -23.65 5.97
C ASP A 46 -4.16 -22.50 6.99
N GLU A 47 -4.32 -22.86 8.26
CA GLU A 47 -4.55 -21.89 9.34
C GLU A 47 -3.38 -20.93 9.55
N GLU A 48 -2.14 -21.38 9.36
CA GLU A 48 -0.96 -20.52 9.50
C GLU A 48 -0.90 -19.48 8.38
N MET A 49 -1.24 -19.88 7.15
CA MET A 49 -1.37 -18.95 6.04
C MET A 49 -2.51 -17.97 6.29
N LEU A 50 -3.67 -18.41 6.75
CA LEU A 50 -4.81 -17.52 7.01
C LEU A 50 -4.46 -16.37 7.98
N VAL A 51 -3.75 -16.65 9.07
CA VAL A 51 -3.30 -15.62 10.02
C VAL A 51 -2.41 -14.58 9.33
N LYS A 52 -1.39 -15.04 8.59
CA LYS A 52 -0.49 -14.13 7.85
C LYS A 52 -1.23 -13.29 6.80
N ILE A 53 -2.28 -13.86 6.22
CA ILE A 53 -3.11 -13.19 5.22
C ILE A 53 -3.93 -12.08 5.86
N GLU A 54 -4.57 -12.38 6.98
CA GLU A 54 -5.40 -11.44 7.74
C GLU A 54 -4.55 -10.24 8.20
N GLU A 55 -3.37 -10.49 8.79
CA GLU A 55 -2.41 -9.43 9.14
C GLU A 55 -2.05 -8.56 7.92
N ALA A 56 -1.80 -9.20 6.77
CA ALA A 56 -1.43 -8.50 5.54
C ALA A 56 -2.59 -7.74 4.86
N ILE A 57 -3.85 -7.95 5.27
CA ILE A 57 -5.02 -7.17 4.82
C ILE A 57 -5.31 -6.03 5.77
N GLU A 58 -5.05 -6.23 7.06
CA GLU A 58 -5.28 -5.21 8.06
C GLU A 58 -4.23 -4.11 8.01
N GLY A 59 -2.99 -4.45 7.64
CA GLY A 59 -1.88 -3.52 7.50
C GLY A 59 -2.05 -2.48 6.37
N PRO A 60 -1.25 -1.41 6.39
CA PRO A 60 -1.40 -0.26 5.50
C PRO A 60 -1.04 -0.52 4.02
N MET A 61 -0.81 -1.78 3.62
CA MET A 61 -0.47 -2.19 2.25
C MET A 61 0.69 -1.37 1.63
N GLY A 62 1.66 -0.98 2.47
CA GLY A 62 2.80 -0.15 2.07
C GLY A 62 2.47 1.34 1.85
N LEU A 63 1.20 1.75 2.00
CA LEU A 63 0.80 3.15 1.83
C LEU A 63 1.32 4.03 2.98
N LEU A 64 1.41 3.48 4.19
CA LEU A 64 2.03 4.16 5.33
C LEU A 64 3.48 3.71 5.50
N PRO A 65 4.35 4.58 6.04
CA PRO A 65 5.75 4.24 6.28
C PRO A 65 5.96 3.26 7.45
N PHE A 66 4.94 3.08 8.30
CA PHE A 66 4.93 2.22 9.48
C PHE A 66 3.64 1.41 9.54
N ASN A 67 3.69 0.22 10.14
CA ASN A 67 2.49 -0.63 10.26
C ASN A 67 1.60 -0.18 11.41
N ASP A 68 2.21 0.33 12.49
CA ASP A 68 1.54 0.85 13.67
C ASP A 68 2.06 2.26 14.01
N ILE A 69 1.22 3.09 14.62
CA ILE A 69 1.61 4.46 15.01
C ILE A 69 2.67 4.48 16.13
N SER A 70 2.75 3.43 16.95
CA SER A 70 3.78 3.25 17.98
C SER A 70 5.18 3.00 17.41
N GLU A 71 5.28 2.62 16.13
CA GLU A 71 6.56 2.46 15.42
C GLU A 71 7.12 3.82 14.91
N VAL A 72 6.33 4.89 14.97
CA VAL A 72 6.76 6.23 14.55
C VAL A 72 7.88 6.70 15.50
N PRO A 73 9.08 7.01 14.98
CA PRO A 73 10.20 7.47 15.80
C PRO A 73 9.89 8.77 16.54
N GLU A 74 10.47 8.95 17.73
CA GLU A 74 10.32 10.18 18.52
C GLU A 74 10.83 11.44 17.78
N ASP A 75 11.83 11.29 16.90
CA ASP A 75 12.38 12.38 16.10
C ASP A 75 11.57 12.67 14.82
N ALA A 76 10.46 11.94 14.60
CA ALA A 76 9.65 12.11 13.42
C ALA A 76 8.92 13.46 13.42
N GLN A 77 8.93 14.13 12.27
CA GLN A 77 8.31 15.44 12.08
C GLN A 77 7.26 15.37 10.98
N TRP A 78 6.04 15.78 11.32
CA TRP A 78 4.96 15.98 10.38
C TRP A 78 4.88 17.43 9.95
N GLN A 79 4.76 17.67 8.64
CA GLN A 79 4.48 19.00 8.11
C GLN A 79 3.45 18.90 6.99
N GLN A 80 2.48 19.82 6.99
CA GLN A 80 1.65 20.03 5.82
C GLN A 80 2.47 20.81 4.79
N VAL A 81 2.46 20.35 3.55
CA VAL A 81 3.21 21.00 2.48
C VAL A 81 2.27 21.95 1.73
N THR A 82 2.54 23.25 1.84
CA THR A 82 1.73 24.33 1.26
C THR A 82 2.41 25.02 0.08
N ASP A 83 3.56 24.52 -0.38
CA ASP A 83 4.32 25.12 -1.47
C ASP A 83 3.55 25.00 -2.80
N GLU A 84 3.19 26.16 -3.36
CA GLU A 84 2.48 26.29 -4.64
C GLU A 84 3.26 25.71 -5.83
N ASN A 85 4.57 25.52 -5.69
CA ASN A 85 5.42 24.96 -6.75
C ASN A 85 5.39 23.42 -6.81
N LEU A 86 4.73 22.75 -5.87
CA LEU A 86 4.59 21.29 -5.89
C LEU A 86 3.52 20.83 -6.89
N LYS A 87 3.97 20.51 -8.10
CA LYS A 87 3.22 19.71 -9.07
C LYS A 87 3.54 18.21 -8.89
N PRO A 88 2.57 17.29 -8.99
CA PRO A 88 1.20 17.51 -9.42
C PRO A 88 0.26 17.71 -8.23
N THR A 89 -0.45 18.83 -8.23
CA THR A 89 -1.61 19.09 -7.40
C THR A 89 -2.69 18.08 -7.81
N ILE A 90 -2.75 16.93 -7.14
CA ILE A 90 -3.90 16.03 -7.31
C ILE A 90 -5.09 16.80 -6.73
N LEU A 91 -6.03 17.17 -7.61
CA LEU A 91 -7.17 18.00 -7.22
C LEU A 91 -7.95 17.33 -6.08
N GLY A 92 -8.34 18.14 -5.09
CA GLY A 92 -9.02 17.66 -3.89
C GLY A 92 -8.10 16.92 -2.91
N THR A 93 -6.78 17.09 -2.97
CA THR A 93 -5.85 16.52 -1.99
C THR A 93 -5.08 17.57 -1.20
N GLN A 94 -4.71 17.21 0.03
CA GLN A 94 -3.71 17.88 0.85
C GLN A 94 -2.43 17.05 0.87
N VAL A 95 -1.28 17.72 0.84
CA VAL A 95 0.03 17.06 0.85
C VAL A 95 0.65 17.17 2.22
N TYR A 96 1.16 16.05 2.73
CA TYR A 96 1.85 15.98 4.01
C TYR A 96 3.19 15.28 3.83
N ASP A 97 4.22 15.81 4.49
CA ASP A 97 5.51 15.13 4.67
C ASP A 97 5.61 14.60 6.09
N LEU A 98 6.07 13.37 6.21
CA LEU A 98 6.65 12.80 7.42
C LEU A 98 8.14 12.61 7.19
N MET A 99 8.98 13.18 8.05
CA MET A 99 10.44 13.04 7.98
C MET A 99 10.94 12.45 9.28
N TRP A 100 11.90 11.52 9.20
CA TRP A 100 12.49 10.89 10.38
C TRP A 100 13.90 10.37 10.08
N THR A 101 14.62 10.00 11.13
CA THR A 101 15.95 9.42 11.02
C THR A 101 15.93 7.94 11.36
N GLU A 102 16.57 7.12 10.52
CA GLU A 102 16.74 5.69 10.73
C GLU A 102 18.22 5.40 10.99
N LYS A 103 18.53 4.77 12.13
CA LYS A 103 19.87 4.26 12.43
C LYS A 103 19.98 2.83 11.92
N ARG A 104 20.85 2.61 10.94
CA ARG A 104 21.13 1.26 10.41
C ARG A 104 22.27 0.59 11.16
N LEU A 105 22.34 -0.73 11.02
CA LEU A 105 23.47 -1.54 11.49
C LEU A 105 24.79 -0.93 11.00
N GLY A 106 25.75 -0.77 11.92
CA GLY A 106 27.02 -0.08 11.67
C GLY A 106 26.97 1.44 11.87
N GLY A 107 25.93 1.98 12.50
CA GLY A 107 25.86 3.39 12.91
C GLY A 107 25.58 4.37 11.77
N LYS A 108 25.27 3.87 10.56
CA LYS A 108 24.92 4.71 9.42
C LYS A 108 23.56 5.36 9.65
N ILE A 109 23.53 6.68 9.51
CA ILE A 109 22.31 7.48 9.60
C ILE A 109 21.69 7.62 8.20
N VAL A 110 20.40 7.32 8.12
CA VAL A 110 19.59 7.49 6.92
C VAL A 110 18.45 8.44 7.24
N HIS A 111 18.29 9.47 6.43
CA HIS A 111 17.13 10.36 6.53
C HIS A 111 16.04 9.86 5.60
N ARG A 112 14.84 9.69 6.15
CA ARG A 112 13.66 9.23 5.42
C ARG A 112 12.67 10.37 5.29
N LYS A 113 11.97 10.39 4.17
CA LYS A 113 10.81 11.23 3.98
C LYS A 113 9.71 10.43 3.29
N TRP A 114 8.53 10.43 3.87
CA TRP A 114 7.31 9.94 3.25
C TRP A 114 6.44 11.14 2.89
N ARG A 115 5.91 11.16 1.68
CA ARG A 115 4.98 12.21 1.22
C ARG A 115 3.65 11.58 0.85
N GLY A 116 2.59 11.97 1.56
CA GLY A 116 1.23 11.53 1.30
C GLY A 116 0.40 12.61 0.60
N TYR A 117 -0.31 12.22 -0.46
CA TYR A 117 -1.32 13.04 -1.13
C TYR A 117 -2.69 12.53 -0.70
N ILE A 118 -3.28 13.19 0.28
CA ILE A 118 -4.45 12.72 1.01
C ILE A 118 -5.70 13.41 0.49
N ASP A 119 -6.68 12.64 0.06
CA ASP A 119 -7.98 13.15 -0.36
C ASP A 119 -8.69 13.89 0.78
N ILE A 120 -9.17 15.11 0.52
CA ILE A 120 -9.72 15.99 1.55
C ILE A 120 -11.04 15.46 2.11
N GLU A 121 -11.84 14.77 1.30
CA GLU A 121 -13.16 14.29 1.71
C GLU A 121 -13.05 12.94 2.43
N THR A 122 -12.42 11.97 1.78
CA THR A 122 -12.34 10.58 2.26
C THR A 122 -11.21 10.36 3.27
N LYS A 123 -10.23 11.28 3.36
CA LYS A 123 -9.01 11.15 4.15
C LYS A 123 -8.12 9.96 3.76
N LEU A 124 -8.33 9.42 2.56
CA LEU A 124 -7.55 8.30 2.04
C LEU A 124 -6.37 8.79 1.18
N PRO A 125 -5.20 8.15 1.25
CA PRO A 125 -4.07 8.49 0.38
C PRO A 125 -4.36 8.10 -1.06
N LYS A 126 -4.33 9.06 -1.99
CA LYS A 126 -4.42 8.78 -3.45
C LYS A 126 -3.07 8.43 -4.05
N ARG A 127 -2.00 8.96 -3.46
CA ARG A 127 -0.61 8.73 -3.85
C ARG A 127 0.27 8.85 -2.62
N VAL A 128 1.31 8.03 -2.57
CA VAL A 128 2.38 8.18 -1.59
C VAL A 128 3.74 8.06 -2.26
N GLU A 129 4.72 8.73 -1.70
CA GLU A 129 6.10 8.71 -2.17
C GLU A 129 7.02 8.44 -0.99
N GLN A 130 8.01 7.57 -1.21
CA GLN A 130 9.07 7.31 -0.24
C GLN A 130 10.38 7.86 -0.78
N TRP A 131 11.06 8.62 0.04
CA TRP A 131 12.31 9.29 -0.28
C TRP A 131 13.37 8.92 0.74
N ILE A 132 14.62 8.88 0.28
CA ILE A 132 15.77 8.55 1.11
C ILE A 132 16.89 9.55 0.85
N LYS A 133 17.61 9.93 1.91
CA LYS A 133 18.81 10.74 1.85
C LYS A 133 19.91 10.09 2.70
N LEU A 134 21.09 9.91 2.09
CA LEU A 134 22.29 9.42 2.76
C LEU A 134 23.25 10.58 2.99
N ALA A 135 23.69 10.79 4.23
CA ALA A 135 24.70 11.79 4.58
C ALA A 135 24.46 13.17 3.92
N LYS A 136 25.41 13.66 3.12
CA LYS A 136 25.38 14.98 2.45
C LYS A 136 24.67 14.99 1.09
N GLU A 137 24.04 13.88 0.69
CA GLU A 137 23.32 13.82 -0.59
C GLU A 137 21.98 14.57 -0.54
N GLU A 138 21.40 14.81 -1.72
CA GLU A 138 20.01 15.23 -1.86
C GLU A 138 19.04 14.05 -1.68
N TYR A 139 17.79 14.36 -1.37
CA TYR A 139 16.74 13.34 -1.30
C TYR A 139 16.52 12.68 -2.67
N LYS A 140 16.58 11.35 -2.69
CA LYS A 140 16.26 10.51 -3.86
C LYS A 140 14.92 9.84 -3.65
N LEU A 141 14.06 9.90 -4.66
CA LEU A 141 12.78 9.20 -4.68
C LEU A 141 13.05 7.70 -4.82
N LEU A 142 12.63 6.92 -3.84
CA LEU A 142 12.79 5.47 -3.81
C LEU A 142 11.60 4.76 -4.45
N THR A 143 10.38 5.19 -4.12
CA THR A 143 9.16 4.51 -4.58
C THR A 143 8.00 5.48 -4.64
N VAL A 144 7.11 5.22 -5.60
CA VAL A 144 5.83 5.88 -5.76
C VAL A 144 4.74 4.81 -5.76
N MET A 145 3.73 4.97 -4.92
CA MET A 145 2.54 4.13 -4.92
C MET A 145 1.32 5.01 -5.20
N LYS A 146 0.39 4.50 -6.01
CA LYS A 146 -0.90 5.12 -6.29
C LYS A 146 -1.98 4.17 -5.81
N ALA A 147 -2.92 4.67 -5.04
CA ALA A 147 -4.04 3.87 -4.55
C ALA A 147 -5.31 4.23 -5.31
N ALA A 148 -6.06 3.21 -5.67
CA ALA A 148 -7.42 3.33 -6.16
C ALA A 148 -8.36 2.64 -5.16
N TYR A 149 -9.54 3.22 -4.98
CA TYR A 149 -10.56 2.73 -4.05
C TYR A 149 -11.84 2.39 -4.84
N PRO A 150 -11.80 1.33 -5.68
CA PRO A 150 -12.94 0.94 -6.51
C PRO A 150 -14.11 0.48 -5.65
N ALA A 151 -15.34 0.70 -6.08
CA ALA A 151 -16.52 0.16 -5.41
C ALA A 151 -16.51 -1.38 -5.42
N THR A 152 -17.22 -1.99 -4.47
CA THR A 152 -17.37 -3.46 -4.37
C THR A 152 -17.79 -4.10 -5.69
N VAL A 153 -18.71 -3.48 -6.42
CA VAL A 153 -19.19 -3.96 -7.73
C VAL A 153 -18.07 -3.98 -8.79
N GLU A 154 -17.17 -3.01 -8.77
CA GLU A 154 -16.04 -2.93 -9.69
C GLU A 154 -14.99 -4.00 -9.36
N VAL A 155 -14.76 -4.25 -8.06
CA VAL A 155 -13.87 -5.35 -7.61
C VAL A 155 -14.43 -6.71 -8.05
N GLN A 156 -15.73 -6.94 -7.87
CA GLN A 156 -16.38 -8.18 -8.32
C GLN A 156 -16.33 -8.35 -9.84
N ALA A 157 -16.52 -7.26 -10.60
CA ALA A 157 -16.35 -7.29 -12.06
C ALA A 157 -14.92 -7.67 -12.45
N ALA A 158 -13.92 -7.06 -11.82
CA ALA A 158 -12.51 -7.37 -12.08
C ALA A 158 -12.17 -8.84 -11.79
N ILE A 159 -12.74 -9.44 -10.73
CA ILE A 159 -12.54 -10.87 -10.42
C ILE A 159 -13.15 -11.76 -11.52
N ARG A 160 -14.35 -11.44 -12.00
CA ARG A 160 -14.99 -12.17 -13.11
C ARG A 160 -14.20 -12.05 -14.41
N ASP A 161 -13.78 -10.85 -14.76
CA ASP A 161 -13.00 -10.58 -15.99
C ASP A 161 -11.62 -11.26 -15.94
N ALA A 162 -11.07 -11.42 -14.73
CA ALA A 162 -9.89 -12.22 -14.46
C ALA A 162 -10.09 -13.73 -14.65
N GLY A 163 -11.31 -14.20 -14.93
CA GLY A 163 -11.63 -15.60 -15.18
C GLY A 163 -11.66 -16.47 -13.91
N PHE A 164 -11.88 -15.86 -12.74
CA PHE A 164 -12.02 -16.57 -11.47
C PHE A 164 -13.45 -16.82 -11.05
#